data_AF-A0A4U3APF3-F1
#
_entry.id   AF-A0A4U3APF3-F1
#
_cell.length_a   1.000
_cell.length_b   1.000
_cell.length_c   1.000
_cell.angle_alpha   90.00
_cell.angle_beta   90.00
_cell.angle_gamma   90.00
#
_symmetry.space_group_name_H-M   'P 1'
#
loop_
_entity.id
_entity.type
_entity.pdbx_description
1 polymer ?
#
loop_
_entity_poly.entity_id
_entity_poly.type
_entity_poly.pdbx_seq_one_letter_code
_entity_poly.pdbx_strand_id
1 'polypeptide(L)'
;MKENKKSKKRRIFQVFLLMICSAILYVSYAAYDIWSYRFKTNDGVKTDAGIVLGAASWNGKPSPVFKERINHAISLYKNGNIKKIIFTGGTKFEAELEEARTARVYAMKQGVKEEDILI
;
A
#
# COMPACT_ATOMS: atom_id res chain seq x y z
N MET A 1 -37.61 -22.47 -41.80
CA MET A 1 -36.16 -22.23 -41.53
C MET A 1 -35.83 -21.00 -40.67
N LYS A 2 -36.78 -20.29 -40.03
CA LYS A 2 -36.54 -19.06 -39.26
C LYS A 2 -36.25 -19.25 -37.76
N GLU A 3 -36.69 -20.37 -37.14
CA GLU A 3 -36.56 -20.58 -35.69
C GLU A 3 -35.10 -20.75 -35.20
N ASN A 4 -34.25 -21.35 -36.01
CA ASN A 4 -32.87 -21.69 -35.60
C ASN A 4 -31.95 -20.45 -35.44
N LYS A 5 -32.30 -19.32 -36.07
CA LYS A 5 -31.56 -18.05 -35.92
C LYS A 5 -31.86 -17.36 -34.58
N LYS A 6 -33.10 -17.48 -34.07
CA LYS A 6 -33.53 -16.84 -32.82
C LYS A 6 -32.91 -17.52 -31.60
N SER A 7 -32.80 -18.86 -31.61
CA SER A 7 -32.14 -19.64 -30.55
C SER A 7 -30.63 -19.40 -30.50
N LYS A 8 -29.95 -19.32 -31.66
CA LYS A 8 -28.52 -18.96 -31.74
C LYS A 8 -28.22 -17.57 -31.17
N LYS A 9 -29.01 -16.55 -31.52
CA LYS A 9 -28.86 -15.19 -30.95
C LYS A 9 -29.05 -15.18 -29.43
N ARG A 10 -30.04 -15.93 -28.92
CA ARG A 10 -30.28 -16.06 -27.47
C ARG A 10 -29.12 -16.75 -26.74
N ARG A 11 -28.55 -17.82 -27.32
CA ARG A 11 -27.36 -18.49 -26.76
C ARG A 11 -26.13 -17.58 -26.76
N ILE A 12 -25.88 -16.85 -27.84
CA ILE A 12 -24.77 -15.89 -27.91
C ILE A 12 -24.92 -14.81 -26.83
N PHE A 13 -26.13 -14.26 -26.68
CA PHE A 13 -26.43 -13.29 -25.62
C PHE A 13 -26.23 -13.87 -24.21
N GLN A 14 -26.64 -15.12 -23.98
CA GLN A 14 -26.42 -15.80 -22.69
C GLN A 14 -24.93 -16.02 -22.39
N VAL A 15 -24.14 -16.44 -23.38
CA VAL A 15 -22.68 -16.63 -23.22
C VAL A 15 -22.00 -15.29 -22.95
N PHE A 16 -22.40 -14.22 -23.64
CA PHE A 16 -21.90 -12.88 -23.39
C PHE A 16 -22.25 -12.38 -21.99
N LEU A 17 -23.48 -12.60 -21.54
CA LEU A 17 -23.92 -12.27 -20.18
C LEU A 17 -23.11 -13.05 -19.12
N LEU A 18 -22.89 -14.35 -19.35
CA LEU A 18 -22.07 -15.19 -18.47
C LEU A 18 -20.63 -14.70 -18.40
N MET A 19 -20.03 -14.29 -19.53
CA MET A 19 -18.69 -13.69 -19.53
C MET A 19 -18.65 -12.40 -18.70
N ILE A 20 -19.62 -11.50 -18.88
CA ILE A 20 -19.70 -10.27 -18.07
C ILE A 20 -19.87 -10.60 -16.59
N CYS A 21 -20.78 -11.51 -16.23
CA CYS A 21 -20.97 -11.93 -14.85
C CYS A 21 -19.68 -12.52 -14.25
N SER A 22 -18.96 -13.36 -15.01
CA SER A 22 -17.68 -13.92 -14.56
C SER A 22 -16.61 -12.85 -14.36
N ALA A 23 -16.54 -11.83 -15.23
CA ALA A 23 -15.61 -10.72 -15.09
C ALA A 23 -15.94 -9.87 -13.85
N ILE A 24 -17.22 -9.56 -13.62
CA ILE A 24 -17.67 -8.82 -12.43
C ILE A 24 -17.36 -9.61 -11.16
N LEU A 25 -17.63 -10.92 -11.13
CA LEU A 25 -17.30 -11.79 -10.00
C LEU A 25 -15.80 -11.80 -9.73
N TYR A 26 -14.97 -11.91 -10.77
CA TYR A 26 -13.52 -11.88 -10.63
C TYR A 26 -13.01 -10.54 -10.08
N VAL A 27 -13.47 -9.41 -10.61
CA VAL A 27 -13.10 -8.07 -10.12
C VAL A 27 -13.55 -7.88 -8.67
N SER A 28 -14.77 -8.32 -8.34
CA SER A 28 -15.30 -8.25 -6.97
C SER A 28 -14.49 -9.11 -6.00
N TYR A 29 -14.10 -10.31 -6.42
CA TYR A 29 -13.25 -11.20 -5.64
C TYR A 29 -11.86 -10.58 -5.41
N ALA A 30 -11.22 -10.05 -6.45
CA ALA A 30 -9.93 -9.38 -6.32
C ALA A 30 -10.00 -8.16 -5.39
N ALA A 31 -11.06 -7.34 -5.50
CA ALA A 31 -11.28 -6.21 -4.62
C ALA A 31 -11.49 -6.66 -3.16
N TYR A 32 -12.25 -7.73 -2.94
CA TYR A 32 -12.44 -8.32 -1.62
C TYR A 32 -11.13 -8.86 -1.03
N ASP A 33 -10.32 -9.56 -1.81
CA ASP A 33 -9.05 -10.12 -1.35
C ASP A 33 -8.08 -9.01 -0.92
N ILE A 34 -7.92 -7.97 -1.75
CA ILE A 34 -7.11 -6.78 -1.43
C ILE A 34 -7.61 -6.11 -0.15
N TRP A 35 -8.93 -5.91 -0.03
CA TRP A 35 -9.53 -5.30 1.15
C TRP A 35 -9.34 -6.17 2.41
N SER A 36 -9.40 -7.49 2.28
CA SER A 36 -9.25 -8.42 3.40
C SER A 36 -7.80 -8.56 3.86
N TYR A 37 -6.83 -8.30 2.98
CA TYR A 37 -5.41 -8.44 3.27
C TYR A 37 -4.95 -7.54 4.43
N ARG A 38 -5.58 -6.37 4.61
CA ARG A 38 -5.32 -5.45 5.74
C ARG A 38 -5.58 -6.06 7.13
N PHE A 39 -6.33 -7.16 7.20
CA PHE A 39 -6.61 -7.87 8.46
C PHE A 39 -5.68 -9.07 8.66
N LYS A 40 -4.90 -9.45 7.63
CA LYS A 40 -3.92 -10.55 7.71
C LYS A 40 -2.56 -10.07 8.20
N THR A 41 -2.29 -8.77 8.17
CA THR A 41 -1.05 -8.19 8.71
C THR A 41 -1.10 -8.22 10.23
N ASN A 42 -0.12 -8.86 10.85
CA ASN A 42 -0.06 -8.99 12.32
C ASN A 42 0.57 -7.74 12.94
N ASP A 43 -0.06 -6.59 12.67
CA ASP A 43 0.41 -5.26 13.09
C ASP A 43 0.35 -5.08 14.62
N GLY A 44 -0.29 -6.02 15.32
CA GLY A 44 -0.38 -6.09 16.78
C GLY A 44 0.85 -6.64 17.49
N VAL A 45 1.82 -7.23 16.78
CA VAL A 45 3.04 -7.78 17.41
C VAL A 45 3.91 -6.63 17.92
N LYS A 46 4.25 -6.67 19.21
CA LYS A 46 5.17 -5.71 19.81
C LYS A 46 6.61 -6.05 19.41
N THR A 47 7.32 -5.10 18.84
CA THR A 47 8.74 -5.23 18.48
C THR A 47 9.51 -3.97 18.91
N ASP A 48 10.84 -4.04 18.92
CA ASP A 48 11.66 -2.92 19.37
C ASP A 48 11.75 -1.79 18.33
N ALA A 49 11.77 -2.13 17.04
CA ALA A 49 11.86 -1.14 15.97
C ALA A 49 11.15 -1.60 14.68
N GLY A 50 10.66 -0.63 13.91
CA GLY A 50 10.19 -0.81 12.54
C GLY A 50 11.18 -0.20 11.55
N ILE A 51 11.51 -0.92 10.48
CA ILE A 51 12.38 -0.42 9.41
C ILE A 51 11.50 0.00 8.23
N VAL A 52 11.67 1.24 7.78
CA VAL A 52 11.02 1.80 6.60
C VAL A 52 12.06 1.87 5.49
N LEU A 53 11.89 1.01 4.50
CA LEU A 53 12.75 1.00 3.33
C LEU A 53 12.50 2.24 2.47
N GLY A 54 13.60 2.91 2.15
CA GLY A 54 13.66 4.06 1.24
C GLY A 54 12.93 3.82 -0.08
N ALA A 55 12.46 4.92 -0.64
CA ALA A 55 11.78 5.01 -1.92
C ALA A 55 11.85 6.47 -2.36
N ALA A 56 11.56 6.73 -3.64
CA ALA A 56 11.72 8.05 -4.24
C ALA A 56 11.17 9.21 -3.37
N SER A 57 11.99 10.23 -3.17
CA SER A 57 11.60 11.56 -2.70
C SER A 57 11.61 12.56 -3.85
N TRP A 58 10.64 13.48 -3.86
CA TRP A 58 10.53 14.54 -4.87
C TRP A 58 10.60 15.89 -4.18
N ASN A 59 11.65 16.67 -4.46
CA ASN A 59 11.84 18.04 -3.97
C ASN A 59 11.66 18.14 -2.44
N GLY A 60 12.33 17.29 -1.67
CA GLY A 60 12.23 17.27 -0.20
C GLY A 60 10.88 16.81 0.37
N LYS A 61 10.04 16.13 -0.43
CA LYS A 61 8.79 15.49 0.02
C LYS A 61 8.79 14.01 -0.33
N PRO A 62 8.22 13.14 0.53
CA PRO A 62 8.10 11.73 0.19
C PRO A 62 7.12 11.57 -0.99
N SER A 63 7.44 10.68 -1.94
CA SER A 63 6.48 10.28 -2.97
C SER A 63 5.21 9.69 -2.34
N PRO A 64 4.07 9.64 -3.05
CA PRO A 64 2.82 9.13 -2.49
C PRO A 64 2.95 7.73 -1.87
N VAL A 65 3.69 6.83 -2.50
CA VAL A 65 3.93 5.48 -1.97
C VAL A 65 4.84 5.51 -0.75
N PHE A 66 5.92 6.30 -0.78
CA PHE A 66 6.83 6.41 0.36
C PHE A 66 6.14 7.03 1.58
N LYS A 67 5.28 8.04 1.35
CA LYS A 67 4.47 8.69 2.39
C LYS A 67 3.59 7.69 3.11
N GLU A 68 2.89 6.80 2.40
CA GLU A 68 2.04 5.80 3.05
C GLU A 68 2.84 4.75 3.82
N ARG A 69 4.05 4.40 3.38
CA ARG A 69 4.96 3.55 4.17
C ARG A 69 5.37 4.23 5.48
N ILE A 70 5.72 5.52 5.41
CA ILE A 70 6.07 6.31 6.59
C ILE A 70 4.86 6.43 7.53
N ASN A 71 3.66 6.71 7.00
CA ASN A 71 2.42 6.76 7.77
C ASN A 71 2.15 5.44 8.50
N HIS A 72 2.39 4.31 7.84
CA HIS A 72 2.19 3.01 8.46
C HIS A 72 3.13 2.82 9.65
N ALA A 73 4.42 3.13 9.51
CA ALA A 73 5.36 3.07 10.63
C ALA A 73 4.98 4.03 11.77
N ILE A 74 4.53 5.24 11.46
CA ILE A 74 4.03 6.19 12.45
C ILE A 74 2.81 5.63 13.20
N SER A 75 1.89 4.96 12.49
CA SER A 75 0.73 4.31 13.11
C SER A 75 1.17 3.23 14.10
N LEU A 76 2.10 2.36 13.71
CA LEU A 76 2.67 1.33 14.59
C LEU A 76 3.36 1.94 15.83
N TYR A 77 4.09 3.04 15.66
CA TYR A 77 4.73 3.76 16.76
C TYR A 77 3.69 4.37 17.72
N LYS A 78 2.67 5.05 17.19
CA LYS A 78 1.60 5.67 17.98
C LYS A 78 0.74 4.63 18.73
N ASN A 79 0.55 3.46 18.15
CA ASN A 79 -0.16 2.35 18.77
C ASN A 79 0.70 1.58 19.78
N GLY A 80 1.99 1.93 19.92
CA GLY A 80 2.92 1.26 20.84
C GLY A 80 3.34 -0.14 20.38
N ASN A 81 3.14 -0.48 19.11
CA ASN A 81 3.60 -1.73 18.51
C ASN A 81 5.11 -1.72 18.27
N ILE A 82 5.69 -0.56 17.98
CA ILE A 82 7.14 -0.37 17.86
C ILE A 82 7.60 0.79 18.75
N LYS A 83 8.84 0.73 19.24
CA LYS A 83 9.43 1.80 20.06
C LYS A 83 10.24 2.79 19.23
N LYS A 84 10.85 2.33 18.14
CA LYS A 84 11.71 3.15 17.27
C LYS A 84 11.39 2.95 15.79
N ILE A 85 11.68 3.95 14.97
CA ILE A 85 11.56 3.88 13.52
C ILE A 85 12.94 4.10 12.90
N ILE A 86 13.35 3.17 12.04
CA ILE A 86 14.59 3.25 11.26
C ILE A 86 14.19 3.62 9.83
N PHE A 87 14.57 4.79 9.33
CA PHE A 87 14.41 5.12 7.91
C PHE A 87 15.69 4.78 7.18
N THR A 88 15.58 4.03 6.09
CA THR A 88 16.70 3.79 5.18
C THR A 88 16.54 4.65 3.93
N GLY A 89 17.65 4.93 3.26
CA GLY A 89 17.67 5.76 2.06
C GLY A 89 18.91 6.64 2.06
N GLY A 90 19.60 6.72 0.92
CA GLY A 90 20.89 7.38 0.80
C GLY A 90 21.82 6.62 -0.15
N THR A 91 22.41 7.33 -1.10
CA THR A 91 23.55 6.85 -1.89
C THR A 91 24.65 7.94 -1.96
N LYS A 92 25.69 7.76 -2.78
CA LYS A 92 26.80 8.70 -2.96
C LYS A 92 26.38 10.11 -3.42
N PHE A 93 25.17 10.28 -3.94
CA PHE A 93 24.67 11.57 -4.40
C PHE A 93 23.83 12.27 -3.31
N GLU A 94 24.12 13.54 -3.05
CA GLU A 94 23.50 14.34 -1.97
C GLU A 94 21.96 14.36 -2.00
N ALA A 95 21.36 14.22 -3.19
CA ALA A 95 19.92 14.18 -3.39
C ALA A 95 19.25 12.90 -2.83
N GLU A 96 19.98 11.80 -2.65
CA GLU A 96 19.40 10.53 -2.13
C GLU A 96 19.53 10.42 -0.60
N LEU A 97 20.49 11.15 -0.01
CA LEU A 97 20.52 11.42 1.45
C LEU A 97 19.27 12.21 1.91
N GLU A 98 18.52 12.79 0.97
CA GLU A 98 17.25 13.43 1.27
C GLU A 98 16.17 12.43 1.66
N GLU A 99 16.19 11.16 1.25
CA GLU A 99 15.05 10.24 1.50
C GLU A 99 14.84 10.00 3.00
N ALA A 100 15.89 9.54 3.70
CA ALA A 100 15.83 9.28 5.13
C ALA A 100 15.62 10.57 5.93
N ARG A 101 16.23 11.69 5.51
CA ARG A 101 16.03 13.01 6.13
C ARG A 101 14.60 13.53 5.94
N THR A 102 14.05 13.39 4.73
CA THR A 102 12.67 13.77 4.38
C THR A 102 11.69 12.95 5.21
N ALA A 103 11.93 11.65 5.34
CA ALA A 103 11.11 10.76 6.16
C ALA A 103 11.18 11.14 7.64
N ARG A 104 12.39 11.42 8.17
CA ARG A 104 12.59 11.92 9.54
C ARG A 104 11.82 13.21 9.81
N VAL A 105 11.99 14.23 8.96
CA VAL A 105 11.29 15.51 9.09
C VAL A 105 9.77 15.32 9.01
N TYR A 106 9.29 14.47 8.11
CA TYR A 106 7.87 14.15 7.99
C TYR A 106 7.34 13.45 9.26
N ALA A 107 8.06 12.45 9.79
CA ALA A 107 7.65 11.72 10.99
C ALA A 107 7.65 12.59 12.25
N MET A 108 8.64 13.47 12.41
CA MET A 108 8.68 14.45 13.50
C MET A 108 7.47 15.39 13.45
N LYS A 109 7.10 15.89 12.27
CA LYS A 109 5.87 16.69 12.08
C LYS A 109 4.58 15.95 12.44
N GLN A 110 4.61 14.62 12.40
CA GLN A 110 3.48 13.76 12.79
C GLN A 110 3.51 13.35 14.27
N GLY A 111 4.45 13.86 15.06
CA GLY A 111 4.54 13.64 16.50
C GLY A 111 5.39 12.45 16.94
N VAL A 112 6.23 11.90 16.05
CA VAL A 112 7.28 10.95 16.45
C VAL A 112 8.43 11.72 17.10
N LYS A 113 8.94 11.22 18.22
CA LYS A 113 10.06 11.85 18.93
C LYS A 113 11.35 11.70 18.15
N GLU A 114 12.21 12.71 18.21
CA GLU A 114 13.45 12.70 17.44
C GLU A 114 14.41 11.61 17.90
N GLU A 115 14.48 11.34 19.21
CA GLU A 115 15.31 10.29 19.81
C GLU A 115 14.88 8.86 19.44
N ASP A 116 13.66 8.69 18.95
CA ASP A 116 13.10 7.40 18.54
C ASP A 116 13.23 7.18 17.02
N ILE A 117 13.80 8.14 16.28
CA ILE A 117 14.08 8.03 14.85
C ILE A 117 15.56 7.77 14.61
N LEU A 118 15.86 6.74 13.83
CA LEU A 118 17.20 6.38 13.38
C LEU A 118 17.26 6.50 11.85
N ILE A 119 18.37 7.02 11.31
CA ILE A 119 18.65 7.15 9.87
C ILE A 119 20.06 6.67 9.56
#